data_AF-I4MZQ7-F1
#
_entry.id   AF-I4MZQ7-F1
#
_cell.length_a   1.000
_cell.length_b   1.000
_cell.length_c   1.000
_cell.angle_alpha   90.00
_cell.angle_beta   90.00
_cell.angle_gamma   90.00
#
_symmetry.space_group_name_H-M   'P 1'
#
loop_
_entity.id
_entity.type
_entity.pdbx_description
1 polymer ?
#
loop_
_entity_poly.entity_id
_entity_poly.type
_entity_poly.pdbx_seq_one_letter_code
_entity_poly.pdbx_strand_id
1 'polypeptide(L)'
;MKSVTLDADHTPYLAVGGKTYFLNRQAQSTYLLPTLCPHRGGPLHMGQAAEDGQRVICPWHDNGYPLCNLEKRGLPTVRVGKRLSTVIPTAEHCTPLLRIIRHGETHESR
;
A
#
# COMPACT_ATOMS: atom_id res chain seq x y z
N MET A 1 4.97 5.50 19.33
CA MET A 1 5.32 5.35 17.90
C MET A 1 6.72 4.78 17.82
N LYS A 2 7.03 3.97 16.80
CA LYS A 2 8.37 3.49 16.49
C LYS A 2 8.61 3.59 14.98
N SER A 3 9.85 3.84 14.57
CA SER A 3 10.24 3.79 13.16
C SER A 3 10.58 2.36 12.76
N VAL A 4 10.25 2.01 11.52
CA VAL A 4 10.63 0.74 10.89
C VAL A 4 11.26 1.07 9.55
N THR A 5 12.34 0.35 9.22
CA THR A 5 13.06 0.50 7.96
C THR A 5 12.97 -0.79 7.16
N LEU A 6 12.72 -0.67 5.85
CA LEU A 6 12.47 -1.77 4.93
C LEU A 6 13.25 -1.53 3.63
N ASP A 7 13.49 -2.59 2.88
CA ASP A 7 13.99 -2.49 1.50
C ASP A 7 12.82 -2.32 0.54
N ALA A 8 12.78 -1.22 -0.21
CA ALA A 8 11.69 -0.89 -1.12
C ALA A 8 11.57 -1.87 -2.30
N ASP A 9 12.67 -2.46 -2.76
CA ASP A 9 12.67 -3.36 -3.92
C ASP A 9 12.12 -4.74 -3.54
N HIS A 10 12.29 -5.15 -2.28
CA HIS A 10 11.81 -6.42 -1.76
C HIS A 10 10.54 -6.31 -0.90
N THR A 11 9.98 -5.10 -0.73
CA THR A 11 8.78 -4.86 0.08
C THR A 11 7.71 -4.11 -0.71
N PRO A 12 7.02 -4.78 -1.65
CA PRO A 12 5.91 -4.16 -2.38
C PRO A 12 4.68 -3.92 -1.48
N TYR A 13 4.54 -4.67 -0.38
CA TYR A 13 3.41 -4.57 0.54
C TYR A 13 3.87 -4.58 1.99
N LEU A 14 3.06 -3.98 2.86
CA LEU A 14 3.31 -3.91 4.29
C LEU A 14 2.02 -4.18 5.08
N ALA A 15 2.07 -5.09 6.04
CA ALA A 15 1.00 -5.30 7.00
C ALA A 15 1.31 -4.65 8.35
N VAL A 16 0.37 -3.86 8.87
CA VAL A 16 0.46 -3.18 10.18
C VAL A 16 -0.94 -3.12 10.80
N GLY A 17 -1.11 -3.65 12.01
CA GLY A 17 -2.40 -3.60 12.74
C GLY A 17 -3.59 -4.14 11.97
N GLY A 18 -3.42 -5.30 11.33
CA GLY A 18 -4.47 -5.96 10.52
C GLY A 18 -4.83 -5.24 9.22
N LYS A 19 -4.17 -4.12 8.89
CA LYS A 19 -4.32 -3.40 7.62
C LYS A 19 -3.13 -3.69 6.72
N THR A 20 -3.37 -3.69 5.42
CA THR A 20 -2.31 -3.82 4.43
C THR A 20 -2.18 -2.53 3.62
N TYR A 21 -0.93 -2.23 3.29
CA TYR A 21 -0.51 -1.08 2.50
C TYR A 21 0.32 -1.57 1.33
N PHE A 22 0.27 -0.86 0.20
CA PHE A 22 1.08 -1.17 -0.97
C PHE A 22 1.97 0.01 -1.32
N LEU A 23 3.16 -0.31 -1.82
CA LEU A 23 4.13 0.66 -2.26
C LEU A 23 3.70 1.23 -3.61
N ASN A 24 3.21 2.46 -3.59
CA ASN A 24 2.92 3.23 -4.80
C ASN A 24 4.11 4.13 -5.12
N ARG A 25 4.78 3.83 -6.24
CA ARG A 25 5.89 4.65 -6.76
C ARG A 25 5.35 5.60 -7.82
N GLN A 26 5.48 6.90 -7.57
CA GLN A 26 5.28 7.96 -8.56
C GLN A 26 6.64 8.47 -9.03
N ALA A 27 6.67 9.26 -10.10
CA ALA A 27 7.91 9.82 -10.64
C ALA A 27 8.71 10.63 -9.58
N GLN A 28 8.01 11.36 -8.71
CA GLN A 28 8.62 12.27 -7.73
C GLN A 28 8.39 11.86 -6.27
N SER A 29 7.55 10.84 -6.02
CA SER A 29 7.08 10.50 -4.68
C SER A 29 6.95 8.99 -4.49
N THR A 30 6.99 8.53 -3.24
CA THR A 30 6.75 7.13 -2.88
C THR A 30 5.84 7.08 -1.67
N TYR A 31 4.78 6.28 -1.76
CA TYR A 31 3.75 6.19 -0.73
C TYR A 31 3.50 4.74 -0.33
N LEU A 32 3.19 4.52 0.95
CA LEU A 32 2.54 3.29 1.43
C LEU A 32 1.04 3.54 1.57
N LEU A 33 0.29 3.29 0.50
CA LEU A 33 -1.15 3.58 0.43
C LEU A 33 -1.97 2.39 0.93
N PRO A 34 -3.17 2.60 1.50
CA PRO A 34 -4.04 1.50 1.90
C PRO A 34 -4.43 0.65 0.69
N THR A 35 -4.41 -0.67 0.84
CA THR A 35 -4.76 -1.61 -0.24
C THR A 35 -6.27 -1.66 -0.54
N LEU A 36 -7.10 -1.22 0.40
CA LEU A 36 -8.56 -1.24 0.31
C LEU A 36 -9.11 0.14 -0.06
N CYS A 37 -9.90 0.16 -1.14
CA CYS A 37 -10.60 1.33 -1.65
C CYS A 37 -11.61 1.87 -0.61
N PRO A 38 -11.64 3.20 -0.35
CA PRO A 38 -12.58 3.80 0.61
C PRO A 38 -14.06 3.59 0.30
N HIS A 39 -14.43 3.28 -0.96
CA HIS A 39 -15.84 3.09 -1.31
C HIS A 39 -16.39 1.76 -0.79
N ARG A 40 -15.87 0.62 -1.26
CA ARG A 40 -16.36 -0.74 -0.90
C ARG A 40 -15.25 -1.77 -0.72
N GLY A 41 -14.01 -1.32 -0.43
CA GLY A 41 -12.90 -2.22 -0.12
C GLY A 41 -12.24 -2.90 -1.33
N GLY A 42 -12.44 -2.39 -2.55
CA GLY A 42 -11.76 -2.89 -3.75
C GLY A 42 -10.23 -2.80 -3.67
N PRO A 43 -9.50 -3.69 -4.35
CA PRO A 43 -8.05 -3.83 -4.23
C PRO A 43 -7.33 -2.72 -5.00
N LEU A 44 -7.04 -1.58 -4.34
CA LEU A 44 -6.33 -0.45 -4.95
C LEU A 44 -4.93 -0.81 -5.46
N HIS A 45 -4.29 -1.79 -4.83
CA HIS A 45 -2.97 -2.29 -5.27
C HIS A 45 -3.00 -3.04 -6.61
N MET A 46 -4.19 -3.44 -7.08
CA MET A 46 -4.42 -3.97 -8.44
C MET A 46 -5.00 -2.89 -9.37
N GLY A 47 -5.12 -1.65 -8.89
CA GLY A 47 -5.59 -0.53 -9.67
C GLY A 47 -4.52 0.07 -10.56
N GLN A 48 -4.92 1.06 -11.36
CA GLN A 48 -4.03 1.77 -12.28
C GLN A 48 -3.80 3.20 -11.78
N ALA A 49 -2.66 3.79 -12.10
CA ALA A 49 -2.49 5.23 -11.95
C ALA A 49 -3.28 5.94 -13.05
N ALA A 50 -3.96 7.04 -12.73
CA ALA A 50 -4.51 7.91 -13.75
C ALA A 50 -3.39 8.57 -14.58
N GLU A 51 -3.71 9.05 -15.78
CA GLU A 51 -2.74 9.69 -16.69
C GLU A 51 -2.02 10.88 -16.05
N ASP A 52 -2.73 11.63 -15.20
CA ASP A 52 -2.17 12.76 -14.44
C ASP A 52 -1.23 12.34 -13.30
N GLY A 53 -1.13 11.05 -12.99
CA GLY A 53 -0.34 10.51 -11.87
C GLY A 53 -0.85 10.90 -10.48
N GLN A 54 -2.00 11.58 -10.37
CA GLN A 54 -2.53 12.14 -9.12
C GLN A 54 -3.65 11.31 -8.51
N ARG A 55 -4.06 10.23 -9.19
CA ARG A 55 -5.14 9.34 -8.72
C ARG A 55 -4.78 7.87 -8.91
N VAL A 56 -5.35 7.03 -8.05
CA VAL A 56 -5.40 5.57 -8.26
C VAL A 56 -6.83 5.19 -8.65
N ILE A 57 -6.97 4.55 -9.81
CA ILE A 57 -8.21 4.03 -10.35
C ILE A 57 -8.45 2.64 -9.76
N CYS A 58 -9.54 2.49 -9.02
CA CYS A 58 -9.92 1.22 -8.42
C CYS A 58 -10.46 0.24 -9.49
N PRO A 59 -9.98 -1.01 -9.55
CA PRO A 59 -10.31 -1.92 -10.66
C PRO A 59 -11.72 -2.53 -10.58
N TRP A 60 -12.51 -2.23 -9.55
CA TRP A 60 -13.87 -2.78 -9.40
C TRP A 60 -14.96 -1.90 -10.00
N HIS A 61 -14.79 -0.58 -9.95
CA HIS A 61 -15.83 0.38 -10.37
C HIS A 61 -15.25 1.62 -11.05
N ASP A 62 -13.97 1.59 -11.43
CA ASP A 62 -13.23 2.64 -12.13
C ASP A 62 -13.20 4.03 -11.46
N ASN A 63 -13.63 4.13 -10.21
CA ASN A 63 -13.49 5.36 -9.44
C ASN A 63 -12.01 5.70 -9.22
N GLY A 64 -11.62 6.90 -9.63
CA GLY A 64 -10.30 7.48 -9.37
C GLY A 64 -10.25 8.18 -8.01
N TYR A 65 -9.33 7.77 -7.14
CA TYR A 65 -9.13 8.37 -5.82
C TYR A 65 -7.88 9.24 -5.79
N PRO A 66 -8.00 10.53 -5.42
CA PRO A 66 -6.84 11.41 -5.28
C PRO A 66 -5.79 10.86 -4.32
N LEU A 67 -4.53 10.88 -4.74
CA LEU A 67 -3.39 10.43 -3.92
C LEU A 67 -3.34 11.17 -2.58
N CYS A 68 -3.56 12.48 -2.57
CA CYS A 68 -3.57 13.29 -1.34
C CYS A 68 -4.64 12.83 -0.33
N ASN A 69 -5.72 12.20 -0.78
CA ASN A 69 -6.75 11.63 0.11
C ASN A 69 -6.40 10.22 0.55
N LEU A 70 -5.75 9.42 -0.31
CA LEU A 70 -5.26 8.09 0.06
C LEU A 70 -4.08 8.18 1.05
N GLU A 71 -3.19 9.17 0.88
CA GLU A 71 -2.04 9.43 1.74
C GLU A 71 -2.44 9.70 3.19
N LYS A 72 -3.53 10.45 3.42
CA LYS A 72 -4.10 10.68 4.76
C LYS A 72 -4.46 9.38 5.50
N ARG A 73 -4.67 8.29 4.76
CA ARG A 73 -5.00 6.95 5.27
C ARG A 73 -3.85 5.96 5.08
N GLY A 74 -2.73 6.40 4.50
CA GLY A 74 -1.52 5.63 4.30
C GLY A 74 -0.60 5.69 5.51
N LEU A 75 0.55 5.05 5.38
CA LEU A 75 1.61 5.16 6.37
C LEU A 75 2.54 6.33 6.02
N PRO A 76 2.92 7.18 6.99
CA PRO A 76 3.92 8.22 6.78
C PRO A 76 5.22 7.58 6.29
N THR A 77 5.75 8.03 5.16
CA THR A 77 6.81 7.32 4.45
C THR A 77 7.91 8.28 4.03
N VAL A 78 9.16 7.93 4.33
CA VAL A 78 10.37 8.60 3.84
C VAL A 78 11.21 7.59 3.09
N ARG A 79 11.69 7.94 1.89
CA ARG A 79 12.54 7.06 1.08
C ARG A 79 13.89 7.71 0.80
N VAL A 80 14.97 6.97 1.02
CA VAL A 80 16.33 7.35 0.63
C VAL A 80 16.95 6.19 -0.14
N GLY A 81 17.07 6.32 -1.46
CA GLY A 81 17.50 5.22 -2.33
C GLY A 81 16.53 4.04 -2.26
N LYS A 82 17.02 2.87 -1.83
CA LYS A 82 16.21 1.66 -1.60
C LYS A 82 15.62 1.57 -0.19
N ARG A 83 16.03 2.46 0.71
CA ARG A 83 15.63 2.42 2.12
C ARG A 83 14.31 3.13 2.29
N LEU A 84 13.28 2.39 2.71
CA LEU A 84 11.95 2.89 3.01
C LEU A 84 11.78 2.94 4.53
N SER A 85 11.52 4.12 5.08
CA SER A 85 11.29 4.33 6.50
C SER A 85 9.85 4.76 6.74
N THR A 86 9.19 4.13 7.70
CA THR A 86 7.84 4.50 8.12
C THR A 86 7.71 4.50 9.64
N VAL A 87 6.66 5.14 10.15
CA VAL A 87 6.36 5.21 11.58
C VAL A 87 5.04 4.49 11.86
N ILE A 88 5.05 3.59 12.83
CA ILE A 88 3.88 2.82 13.24
C ILE A 88 3.66 2.91 14.75
N PRO A 89 2.45 2.61 15.26
CA PRO A 89 2.21 2.50 16.70
C PRO A 89 3.15 1.47 17.35
N THR A 90 3.58 1.74 18.58
CA THR A 90 4.57 0.88 19.27
C THR A 90 4.05 -0.54 19.49
N ALA A 91 2.75 -0.65 19.80
CA ALA A 91 2.05 -1.91 20.06
C ALA A 91 1.84 -2.76 18.80
N GLU A 92 2.04 -2.21 17.60
CA GLU A 92 1.80 -2.91 16.35
C GLU A 92 3.04 -3.61 15.82
N HIS A 93 2.82 -4.73 15.15
CA HIS A 93 3.84 -5.44 14.38
C HIS A 93 3.83 -4.97 12.93
N CYS A 94 5.01 -5.05 12.30
CA CYS A 94 5.21 -4.68 10.91
C CYS A 94 5.69 -5.92 10.17
N THR A 95 4.94 -6.37 9.17
CA THR A 95 5.28 -7.55 8.38
C THR A 95 5.40 -7.16 6.91
N PRO A 96 6.61 -7.17 6.33
CA PRO A 96 6.78 -6.99 4.89
C PRO A 96 6.20 -8.19 4.14
N LEU A 97 5.51 -7.93 3.03
CA LEU A 97 4.89 -8.98 2.22
C LEU A 97 5.30 -8.82 0.75
N LEU A 98 5.56 -9.95 0.10
CA LEU A 98 5.82 -10.01 -1.35
C LEU A 98 4.53 -10.09 -2.18
N ARG A 99 3.47 -10.65 -1.59
CA ARG A 99 2.13 -10.76 -2.19
C ARG A 99 1.07 -10.59 -1.11
N ILE A 100 -0.09 -10.07 -1.48
CA ILE A 100 -1.28 -10.09 -0.63
C ILE A 100 -2.02 -11.40 -0.88
N ILE A 101 -2.07 -12.27 0.13
CA ILE A 101 -2.87 -13.50 0.11
C ILE A 101 -4.13 -13.19 0.91
N ARG A 102 -5.31 -13.30 0.30
CA ARG A 102 -6.56 -13.30 1.05
C ARG A 102 -6.70 -14.67 1.70
N HIS A 103 -6.84 -14.72 3.03
CA HIS A 103 -7.26 -15.96 3.72
C HIS A 103 -8.60 -16.40 3.11
N GLY A 104 -8.56 -17.45 2.28
CA GLY A 104 -9.67 -17.92 1.46
C GLY A 104 -9.24 -18.46 0.08
N GLU A 105 -8.06 -18.07 -0.42
CA GLU A 105 -7.44 -18.68 -1.60
C GLU A 105 -6.49 -19.81 -1.17
N THR A 106 -7.05 -20.88 -0.59
CA THR A 106 -6.33 -22.16 -0.62
C THR A 106 -6.32 -22.63 -2.06
N HIS A 107 -5.13 -22.81 -2.62
CA HIS A 107 -4.90 -23.45 -3.90
C HIS A 107 -5.70 -24.76 -3.99
N GLU A 108 -6.79 -24.75 -4.75
CA GLU A 108 -7.26 -25.98 -5.37
C GLU A 108 -6.35 -26.18 -6.60
N SER A 109 -5.21 -26.85 -6.36
CA SER A 109 -4.37 -27.37 -7.44
C SER A 109 -5.22 -28.34 -8.27
N ARG A 110 -5.50 -27.96 -9.52
CA ARG A 110 -5.87 -28.93 -10.57
C ARG A 110 -4.62 -29.57 -11.14
#